data_AF-A0A1V6V7U2-F1
#
_entry.id   AF-A0A1V6V7U2-F1
#
_cell.length_a   1.000
_cell.length_b   1.000
_cell.length_c   1.000
_cell.angle_alpha   90.00
_cell.angle_beta   90.00
_cell.angle_gamma   90.00
#
_symmetry.space_group_name_H-M   'P 1'
#
loop_
_entity.id
_entity.type
_entity.pdbx_description
1 polymer ?
#
loop_
_entity_poly.entity_id
_entity_poly.type
_entity_poly.pdbx_seq_one_letter_code
_entity_poly.pdbx_strand_id
1 'polypeptide(L)'
;MMFTKSLGFAALFTTIASALPQDMMVRRQGMVRRDGGGVKITNNLQQDVYAWSVAGDVGPMQTITSSGGTYSETWRTNPNGGGISIKLALDPDQNDVLQFEYTEAGDTIFWDMSCIDMQAGDNKFTELGFSVVPSDETSTCPKAICKAGDTACSAAYLQPTDDHATHGCPIDTALELTLGQAA
;
A
#
# COMPACT_ATOMS: atom_id res chain seq x y z
N MET A 1 -50.64 -30.94 72.20
CA MET A 1 -50.59 -29.47 71.96
C MET A 1 -49.42 -29.20 71.02
N MET A 2 -49.61 -28.20 70.14
CA MET A 2 -48.65 -27.55 69.23
C MET A 2 -48.42 -28.19 67.85
N PHE A 3 -49.01 -27.48 66.88
CA PHE A 3 -48.75 -27.38 65.44
C PHE A 3 -47.27 -27.23 65.10
N THR A 4 -46.88 -27.54 63.85
CA THR A 4 -46.42 -26.53 62.85
C THR A 4 -46.23 -27.17 61.46
N LYS A 5 -46.62 -26.42 60.44
CA LYS A 5 -46.57 -26.72 59.00
C LYS A 5 -45.20 -26.34 58.40
N SER A 6 -44.90 -26.89 57.21
CA SER A 6 -44.49 -26.13 55.99
C SER A 6 -43.22 -26.60 55.24
N LEU A 7 -43.45 -26.81 53.94
CA LEU A 7 -42.65 -26.48 52.74
C LEU A 7 -41.24 -27.07 52.51
N GLY A 8 -41.17 -27.97 51.50
CA GLY A 8 -40.61 -27.68 50.17
C GLY A 8 -39.12 -27.36 50.06
N PHE A 9 -38.33 -28.33 49.57
CA PHE A 9 -37.00 -28.07 49.01
C PHE A 9 -36.90 -28.67 47.61
N ALA A 10 -36.73 -27.79 46.61
CA ALA A 10 -36.41 -28.14 45.24
C ALA A 10 -34.92 -28.49 45.12
N ALA A 11 -34.62 -29.61 44.49
CA ALA A 11 -33.25 -30.02 44.18
C ALA A 11 -32.75 -29.25 42.95
N LEU A 12 -31.70 -28.44 43.12
CA LEU A 12 -30.95 -27.83 42.03
C LEU A 12 -29.74 -28.71 41.71
N PHE A 13 -29.72 -29.31 40.52
CA PHE A 13 -28.55 -29.96 39.94
C PHE A 13 -27.57 -28.89 39.47
N THR A 14 -26.39 -28.79 40.10
CA THR A 14 -25.28 -27.96 39.64
C THR A 14 -24.43 -28.75 38.65
N THR A 15 -24.48 -28.37 37.38
CA THR A 15 -23.53 -28.85 36.37
C THR A 15 -22.22 -28.09 36.52
N ILE A 16 -21.16 -28.82 36.89
CA ILE A 16 -19.79 -28.29 36.92
C ILE A 16 -19.29 -28.28 35.48
N ALA A 17 -19.31 -27.10 34.83
CA ALA A 17 -18.64 -26.92 33.55
C ALA A 17 -17.13 -26.82 33.82
N SER A 18 -16.39 -27.86 33.44
CA SER A 18 -14.94 -27.84 33.37
C SER A 18 -14.49 -26.82 32.32
N ALA A 19 -14.01 -25.67 32.78
CA ALA A 19 -13.38 -24.67 31.93
C ALA A 19 -12.00 -25.18 31.49
N LEU A 20 -11.88 -25.51 30.21
CA LEU A 20 -10.57 -25.64 29.56
C LEU A 20 -9.90 -24.26 29.53
N PRO A 21 -8.58 -24.15 29.78
CA PRO A 21 -7.87 -22.92 29.52
C PRO A 21 -8.01 -22.62 28.03
N GLN A 22 -8.72 -21.55 27.70
CA GLN A 22 -8.68 -21.01 26.36
C GLN A 22 -7.23 -20.65 26.10
N ASP A 23 -6.64 -21.29 25.09
CA ASP A 23 -5.39 -20.86 24.48
C ASP A 23 -5.41 -19.34 24.45
N MET A 24 -4.43 -18.73 25.13
CA MET A 24 -4.10 -17.35 24.91
C MET A 24 -3.55 -17.26 23.48
N MET A 25 -4.46 -17.24 22.51
CA MET A 25 -4.18 -16.65 21.22
C MET A 25 -3.84 -15.21 21.53
N VAL A 26 -2.54 -14.93 21.57
CA VAL A 26 -2.01 -13.58 21.38
C VAL A 26 -2.56 -13.16 20.03
N ARG A 27 -3.72 -12.50 20.05
CA ARG A 27 -4.27 -11.77 18.93
C ARG A 27 -3.16 -10.78 18.58
N ARG A 28 -2.44 -11.07 17.50
CA ARG A 28 -1.49 -10.14 16.89
C ARG A 28 -2.31 -8.90 16.51
N GLN A 29 -2.45 -7.97 17.44
CA GLN A 29 -2.91 -6.63 17.16
C GLN A 29 -1.96 -6.08 16.11
N GLY A 30 -2.47 -5.70 14.94
CA GLY A 30 -1.65 -5.01 13.95
C GLY A 30 -1.87 -5.36 12.49
N MET A 31 -2.95 -6.03 12.10
CA MET A 31 -3.44 -5.88 10.74
C MET A 31 -4.88 -5.38 10.82
N VAL A 32 -5.02 -4.13 11.26
CA VAL A 32 -6.27 -3.39 11.05
C VAL A 32 -6.33 -3.18 9.54
N ARG A 33 -7.24 -3.85 8.85
CA ARG A 33 -7.62 -3.39 7.52
C ARG A 33 -8.21 -2.00 7.72
N ARG A 34 -7.41 -0.98 7.43
CA ARG A 34 -7.87 0.39 7.39
C ARG A 34 -8.53 0.55 6.03
N ASP A 35 -9.82 0.26 5.97
CA ASP A 35 -10.60 0.41 4.75
C ASP A 35 -10.46 1.87 4.27
N GLY A 36 -9.97 2.07 3.04
CA GLY A 36 -9.92 3.39 2.38
C GLY A 36 -8.59 3.77 1.73
N GLY A 37 -7.46 3.29 2.26
CA GLY A 37 -6.12 3.65 1.76
C GLY A 37 -5.54 2.68 0.74
N GLY A 38 -4.78 3.19 -0.23
CA GLY A 38 -4.09 2.40 -1.25
C GLY A 38 -3.56 3.24 -2.40
N VAL A 39 -2.99 2.58 -3.38
CA VAL A 39 -2.60 3.20 -4.65
C VAL A 39 -3.34 2.54 -5.80
N LYS A 40 -3.82 3.36 -6.73
CA LYS A 40 -4.26 2.93 -8.05
C LYS A 40 -3.31 3.50 -9.10
N ILE A 41 -2.80 2.63 -9.94
CA ILE A 41 -1.87 2.93 -11.03
C ILE A 41 -2.66 2.83 -12.33
N THR A 42 -2.63 3.88 -13.15
CA THR A 42 -3.29 3.94 -14.46
C THR A 42 -2.22 4.09 -15.55
N ASN A 43 -2.23 3.18 -16.52
CA ASN A 43 -1.32 3.19 -17.66
C ASN A 43 -1.98 3.85 -18.88
N ASN A 44 -1.67 5.12 -19.16
CA ASN A 44 -2.13 5.80 -20.38
C ASN A 44 -1.13 5.68 -21.54
N LEU A 45 -0.07 4.88 -21.40
CA LEU A 45 0.91 4.66 -22.45
C LEU A 45 0.30 3.80 -23.58
N GLN A 46 0.90 3.89 -24.76
CA GLN A 46 0.52 3.08 -25.93
C GLN A 46 1.11 1.66 -25.91
N GLN A 47 1.67 1.24 -24.79
CA GLN A 47 2.21 -0.10 -24.55
C GLN A 47 1.91 -0.56 -23.13
N ASP A 48 1.98 -1.85 -22.90
CA ASP A 48 1.74 -2.44 -21.59
C ASP A 48 2.85 -2.04 -20.60
N VAL A 49 2.49 -1.96 -19.32
CA VAL A 49 3.43 -1.76 -18.21
C VAL A 49 3.38 -3.01 -17.35
N TYR A 50 4.55 -3.49 -16.93
CA TYR A 50 4.67 -4.64 -16.04
C TYR A 50 4.94 -4.15 -14.63
N ALA A 51 4.20 -4.69 -13.66
CA ALA A 51 4.25 -4.27 -12.27
C ALA A 51 4.57 -5.44 -11.34
N TRP A 52 5.44 -5.18 -10.36
CA TRP A 52 5.76 -6.12 -9.27
C TRP A 52 5.66 -5.39 -7.94
N SER A 53 4.82 -5.89 -7.05
CA SER A 53 4.75 -5.40 -5.67
C SER A 53 5.78 -6.16 -4.82
N VAL A 54 6.90 -5.51 -4.52
CA VAL A 54 8.07 -6.11 -3.87
C VAL A 54 8.08 -5.78 -2.39
N ALA A 55 8.24 -6.81 -1.55
CA ALA A 55 8.45 -6.68 -0.11
C ALA A 55 9.68 -7.53 0.30
N GLY A 56 9.55 -8.40 1.31
CA GLY A 56 10.59 -9.40 1.60
C GLY A 56 10.87 -10.35 0.42
N ASP A 57 9.86 -10.58 -0.43
CA ASP A 57 9.93 -11.33 -1.67
C ASP A 57 9.32 -10.52 -2.83
N VAL A 58 9.69 -10.87 -4.06
CA VAL A 58 9.10 -10.29 -5.28
C VAL A 58 7.72 -10.93 -5.52
N GLY A 59 6.68 -10.10 -5.62
CA GLY A 59 5.34 -10.56 -5.98
C GLY A 59 5.22 -11.04 -7.43
N PRO A 60 4.10 -11.67 -7.82
CA PRO A 60 3.87 -12.09 -9.20
C PRO A 60 3.78 -10.88 -10.13
N MET A 61 4.35 -10.99 -11.33
CA MET A 61 4.22 -9.98 -12.39
C MET A 61 2.75 -9.73 -12.71
N GLN A 62 2.35 -8.46 -12.71
CA GLN A 62 1.06 -8.00 -13.19
C GLN A 62 1.25 -7.23 -14.49
N THR A 63 0.37 -7.43 -15.45
CA THR A 63 0.35 -6.63 -16.69
C THR A 63 -0.74 -5.56 -16.58
N ILE A 64 -0.32 -4.30 -16.65
CA ILE A 64 -1.20 -3.14 -16.76
C ILE A 64 -1.34 -2.81 -18.24
N THR A 65 -2.47 -3.20 -18.83
CA THR A 65 -2.69 -3.04 -20.28
C THR A 65 -2.57 -1.58 -20.71
N SER A 66 -2.06 -1.36 -21.91
CA SER A 66 -2.00 -0.04 -22.55
C SER A 66 -3.36 0.67 -22.61
N SER A 67 -3.33 2.00 -22.82
CA SER A 67 -4.51 2.82 -23.12
C SER A 67 -5.60 2.83 -22.04
N GLY A 68 -5.20 2.91 -20.77
CA GLY A 68 -6.07 3.10 -19.62
C GLY A 68 -6.23 1.88 -18.71
N GLY A 69 -5.40 0.84 -18.89
CA GLY A 69 -5.37 -0.28 -17.95
C GLY A 69 -4.96 0.16 -16.55
N THR A 70 -5.38 -0.61 -15.54
CA THR A 70 -5.14 -0.24 -14.14
C THR A 70 -4.60 -1.40 -13.32
N TYR A 71 -3.85 -1.04 -12.29
CA TYR A 71 -3.44 -1.92 -11.19
C TYR A 71 -3.75 -1.20 -9.88
N SER A 72 -4.10 -1.94 -8.83
CA SER A 72 -4.35 -1.34 -7.53
C SER A 72 -3.95 -2.28 -6.42
N GLU A 73 -3.43 -1.71 -5.34
CA GLU A 73 -3.29 -2.43 -4.07
C GLU A 73 -3.62 -1.52 -2.89
N THR A 74 -4.18 -2.12 -1.84
CA THR A 74 -4.35 -1.47 -0.54
C THR A 74 -3.02 -1.46 0.19
N TRP A 75 -2.83 -0.49 1.09
CA TRP A 75 -1.66 -0.48 1.96
C TRP A 75 -1.51 -1.81 2.72
N ARG A 76 -0.28 -2.29 2.76
CA ARG A 76 0.10 -3.50 3.49
C ARG A 76 1.47 -3.27 4.13
N THR A 77 1.81 -4.07 5.11
CA THR A 77 3.11 -4.01 5.78
C THR A 77 4.10 -5.00 5.16
N ASN A 78 5.38 -4.66 5.09
CA ASN A 78 6.44 -5.62 4.82
C ASN A 78 6.74 -6.44 6.10
N PRO A 79 6.66 -7.78 6.09
CA PRO A 79 6.95 -8.61 7.26
C PRO A 79 8.33 -8.39 7.89
N ASN A 80 9.30 -7.93 7.10
CA ASN A 80 10.68 -7.69 7.54
C ASN A 80 10.93 -6.26 8.06
N GLY A 81 9.87 -5.42 8.16
CA GLY A 81 9.94 -4.08 8.75
C GLY A 81 10.42 -2.96 7.82
N GLY A 82 10.66 -3.24 6.53
CA GLY A 82 10.98 -2.24 5.50
C GLY A 82 9.76 -1.69 4.76
N GLY A 83 10.01 -0.89 3.73
CA GLY A 83 8.98 -0.44 2.79
C GLY A 83 8.55 -1.53 1.81
N ILE A 84 7.57 -1.16 0.99
CA ILE A 84 7.14 -1.89 -0.19
C ILE A 84 7.48 -1.03 -1.40
N SER A 85 7.98 -1.67 -2.44
CA SER A 85 8.31 -1.02 -3.71
C SER A 85 7.49 -1.64 -4.81
N ILE A 86 6.58 -0.86 -5.41
CA ILE A 86 5.88 -1.25 -6.63
C ILE A 86 6.78 -0.85 -7.80
N LYS A 87 7.47 -1.85 -8.32
CA LYS A 87 8.39 -1.73 -9.46
C LYS A 87 7.59 -1.77 -10.76
N LEU A 88 7.85 -0.81 -11.65
CA LEU A 88 7.18 -0.63 -12.94
C LEU A 88 8.22 -0.63 -14.06
N ALA A 89 8.01 -1.47 -15.07
CA ALA A 89 8.89 -1.56 -16.24
C ALA A 89 8.08 -1.61 -17.54
N LEU A 90 8.73 -1.31 -18.67
CA LEU A 90 8.16 -1.38 -20.02
C LEU A 90 8.47 -2.71 -20.72
N ASP A 91 9.22 -3.58 -20.05
CA ASP A 91 9.54 -4.93 -20.47
C ASP A 91 9.39 -5.90 -19.27
N PRO A 92 9.16 -7.20 -19.52
CA PRO A 92 8.94 -8.18 -18.46
C PRO A 92 10.21 -8.58 -17.72
N ASP A 93 11.39 -8.14 -18.16
CA ASP A 93 12.70 -8.52 -17.60
C ASP A 93 13.19 -7.53 -16.53
N GLN A 94 12.35 -6.57 -16.12
CA GLN A 94 12.63 -5.55 -15.09
C GLN A 94 13.82 -4.66 -15.42
N ASN A 95 13.98 -4.26 -16.69
CA ASN A 95 14.92 -3.20 -17.04
C ASN A 95 14.26 -1.82 -16.83
N ASP A 96 15.08 -0.81 -16.55
CA ASP A 96 14.68 0.60 -16.39
C ASP A 96 13.43 0.81 -15.52
N VAL A 97 13.59 0.56 -14.22
CA VAL A 97 12.48 0.42 -13.29
C VAL A 97 12.12 1.76 -12.64
N LEU A 98 10.89 2.24 -12.90
CA LEU A 98 10.25 3.26 -12.07
C LEU A 98 9.70 2.62 -10.82
N GLN A 99 9.88 3.27 -9.67
CA GLN A 99 9.44 2.74 -8.38
C GLN A 99 8.46 3.70 -7.72
N PHE A 100 7.32 3.17 -7.30
CA PHE A 100 6.47 3.81 -6.29
C PHE A 100 6.68 3.07 -4.97
N GLU A 101 7.28 3.74 -4.00
CA GLU A 101 7.65 3.13 -2.73
C GLU A 101 6.75 3.66 -1.62
N TYR A 102 6.40 2.80 -0.66
CA TYR A 102 5.65 3.23 0.51
C TYR A 102 5.97 2.42 1.76
N THR A 103 5.79 3.06 2.92
CA THR A 103 5.97 2.46 4.24
C THR A 103 4.88 2.91 5.18
N GLU A 104 4.13 1.97 5.75
CA GLU A 104 3.19 2.25 6.83
C GLU A 104 3.95 2.52 8.14
N ALA A 105 3.63 3.62 8.81
CA ALA A 105 4.18 3.99 10.10
C ALA A 105 3.07 4.56 10.99
N GLY A 106 2.37 3.68 11.71
CA GLY A 106 1.26 4.08 12.57
C GLY A 106 0.10 4.63 11.74
N ASP A 107 -0.27 5.89 11.97
CA ASP A 107 -1.36 6.57 11.27
C ASP A 107 -0.91 7.33 10.01
N THR A 108 0.33 7.10 9.58
CA THR A 108 0.94 7.74 8.42
C THR A 108 1.35 6.71 7.38
N ILE A 109 1.06 6.99 6.12
CA ILE A 109 1.68 6.35 4.97
C ILE A 109 2.80 7.28 4.46
N PHE A 110 4.04 6.81 4.53
CA PHE A 110 5.15 7.45 3.85
C PHE A 110 5.27 6.89 2.44
N TRP A 111 5.57 7.73 1.46
CA TRP A 111 5.71 7.30 0.08
C TRP A 111 6.63 8.22 -0.73
N ASP A 112 7.13 7.70 -1.85
CA ASP A 112 7.95 8.44 -2.81
C ASP A 112 7.90 7.81 -4.21
N MET A 113 8.41 8.56 -5.19
CA MET A 113 8.73 8.08 -6.52
C MET A 113 10.24 7.98 -6.65
N SER A 114 10.76 6.91 -7.26
CA SER A 114 12.18 6.73 -7.48
C SER A 114 12.48 6.29 -8.91
N CYS A 115 13.40 7.02 -9.54
CA CYS A 115 13.97 6.75 -10.86
C CYS A 115 15.42 6.22 -10.75
N ILE A 116 15.88 5.83 -9.55
CA ILE A 116 17.27 5.40 -9.31
C ILE A 116 17.64 4.15 -10.10
N ASP A 117 16.69 3.21 -10.27
CA ASP A 117 16.88 1.95 -11.01
C ASP A 117 16.67 2.13 -12.53
N MET A 118 16.75 3.37 -13.03
CA MET A 118 16.58 3.70 -14.44
C MET A 118 17.88 4.20 -15.06
N GLN A 119 18.12 3.88 -16.33
CA GLN A 119 19.27 4.39 -17.05
C GLN A 119 19.22 5.92 -17.16
N ALA A 120 20.30 6.57 -16.70
CA ALA A 120 20.42 8.03 -16.76
C ALA A 120 20.36 8.54 -18.21
N GLY A 121 19.47 9.49 -18.47
CA GLY A 121 19.34 10.17 -19.77
C GLY A 121 18.52 9.46 -20.84
N ASP A 122 18.02 8.24 -20.61
CA ASP A 122 17.11 7.51 -21.52
C ASP A 122 15.95 6.87 -20.74
N ASN A 123 15.36 7.63 -19.82
CA ASN A 123 14.27 7.18 -18.98
C ASN A 123 12.92 7.43 -19.67
N LYS A 124 12.32 6.36 -20.22
CA LYS A 124 11.03 6.42 -20.92
C LYS A 124 9.87 6.89 -20.06
N PHE A 125 9.87 6.60 -18.76
CA PHE A 125 8.82 7.08 -17.86
C PHE A 125 8.91 8.61 -17.66
N THR A 126 10.10 9.19 -17.54
CA THR A 126 10.26 10.66 -17.49
C THR A 126 10.04 11.32 -18.84
N GLU A 127 10.36 10.64 -19.95
CA GLU A 127 10.04 11.12 -21.30
C GLU A 127 8.52 11.28 -21.48
N LEU A 128 7.74 10.31 -20.99
CA LEU A 128 6.28 10.28 -21.13
C LEU A 128 5.54 10.96 -19.97
N GLY A 129 6.24 11.22 -18.87
CA GLY A 129 5.71 11.85 -17.66
C GLY A 129 4.89 10.91 -16.79
N PHE A 130 4.83 11.23 -15.50
CA PHE A 130 4.00 10.55 -14.51
C PHE A 130 3.63 11.47 -13.35
N SER A 131 2.55 11.14 -12.65
CA SER A 131 2.17 11.86 -11.42
C SER A 131 1.48 10.98 -10.41
N VAL A 132 1.72 11.27 -9.14
CA VAL A 132 0.93 10.78 -8.00
C VAL A 132 0.13 11.94 -7.44
N VAL A 133 -1.18 11.78 -7.36
CA VAL A 133 -2.09 12.72 -6.70
C VAL A 133 -3.01 11.99 -5.73
N PRO A 134 -3.44 12.62 -4.63
CA PRO A 134 -4.52 12.06 -3.82
C PRO A 134 -5.80 11.93 -4.63
N SER A 135 -6.56 10.85 -4.42
CA SER A 135 -7.85 10.64 -5.10
C SER A 135 -8.95 11.58 -4.59
N ASP A 136 -8.80 12.07 -3.35
CA ASP A 136 -9.62 13.12 -2.77
C ASP A 136 -8.96 14.49 -2.98
N GLU A 137 -9.62 15.35 -3.79
CA GLU A 137 -9.14 16.71 -4.08
C GLU A 137 -9.10 17.62 -2.84
N THR A 138 -9.77 17.25 -1.75
CA THR A 138 -9.71 17.97 -0.47
C THR A 138 -8.55 17.52 0.41
N SER A 139 -7.83 16.46 0.00
CA SER A 139 -6.68 15.94 0.74
C SER A 139 -5.54 16.95 0.82
N THR A 140 -4.88 16.98 1.99
CA THR A 140 -3.66 17.76 2.22
C THR A 140 -2.38 16.98 1.88
N CYS A 141 -2.52 15.72 1.43
CA CYS A 141 -1.41 14.88 1.03
C CYS A 141 -0.67 15.49 -0.18
N PRO A 142 0.68 15.52 -0.18
CA PRO A 142 1.45 16.07 -1.30
C PRO A 142 1.14 15.42 -2.64
N LYS A 143 1.46 16.15 -3.73
CA LYS A 143 1.41 15.65 -5.10
C LYS A 143 2.84 15.51 -5.62
N ALA A 144 3.13 14.47 -6.38
CA ALA A 144 4.38 14.32 -7.11
C ALA A 144 4.06 14.39 -8.61
N ILE A 145 4.68 15.31 -9.35
CA ILE A 145 4.38 15.53 -10.77
C ILE A 145 5.70 15.66 -11.53
N CYS A 146 6.01 14.65 -12.34
CA CYS A 146 7.09 14.67 -13.30
C CYS A 146 6.51 14.83 -14.71
N LYS A 147 6.71 16.00 -15.29
CA LYS A 147 6.19 16.31 -16.62
C LYS A 147 6.91 15.48 -17.68
N ALA A 148 6.23 15.22 -18.79
CA ALA A 148 6.85 14.63 -19.97
C ALA A 148 8.10 15.43 -20.39
N GLY A 149 9.23 14.74 -20.53
CA GLY A 149 10.53 15.30 -20.86
C GLY A 149 11.33 15.86 -19.67
N ASP A 150 10.78 15.83 -18.45
CA ASP A 150 11.48 16.31 -17.26
C ASP A 150 12.45 15.26 -16.71
N THR A 151 13.62 15.18 -17.34
CA THR A 151 14.70 14.25 -16.96
C THR A 151 15.39 14.58 -15.62
N ALA A 152 15.09 15.75 -15.05
CA ALA A 152 15.62 16.20 -13.76
C ALA A 152 14.48 16.48 -12.77
N CYS A 153 13.40 15.70 -12.86
CA CYS A 153 12.21 15.88 -12.03
C CYS A 153 12.53 15.82 -10.54
N SER A 154 12.32 16.93 -9.84
CA SER A 154 12.51 17.05 -8.38
C SER A 154 11.38 16.45 -7.53
N ALA A 155 10.43 15.74 -8.15
CA ALA A 155 9.37 15.03 -7.46
C ALA A 155 9.64 13.52 -7.37
N ALA A 156 10.83 13.08 -7.78
CA ALA A 156 11.29 11.71 -7.69
C ALA A 156 12.77 11.68 -7.31
N TYR A 157 13.18 10.62 -6.61
CA TYR A 157 14.58 10.34 -6.37
C TYR A 157 15.30 10.02 -7.67
N LEU A 158 16.37 10.77 -7.96
CA LEU A 158 17.18 10.58 -9.18
C LEU A 158 18.52 9.93 -8.91
N GLN A 159 19.00 9.96 -7.65
CA GLN A 159 20.30 9.46 -7.24
C GLN A 159 20.19 8.77 -5.89
N PRO A 160 20.99 7.72 -5.60
CA PRO A 160 20.92 7.00 -4.32
C PRO A 160 21.18 7.84 -3.06
N THR A 161 21.80 9.01 -3.20
CA THR A 161 22.19 9.88 -2.08
C THR A 161 21.24 11.06 -1.89
N ASP A 162 20.14 11.09 -2.64
CA ASP A 162 19.10 12.10 -2.51
C ASP A 162 18.14 11.74 -1.36
N ASP A 163 17.70 12.74 -0.60
CA ASP A 163 16.82 12.64 0.57
C ASP A 163 15.61 13.61 0.56
N HIS A 164 15.26 14.21 -0.60
CA HIS A 164 14.23 15.27 -0.64
C HIS A 164 12.80 14.86 -1.04
N ALA A 165 12.61 13.70 -1.67
CA ALA A 165 11.36 13.38 -2.39
C ALA A 165 10.35 12.53 -1.58
N THR A 166 10.60 12.25 -0.30
CA THR A 166 9.65 11.52 0.55
C THR A 166 8.50 12.39 1.02
N HIS A 167 7.30 11.83 0.97
CA HIS A 167 6.05 12.43 1.39
C HIS A 167 5.39 11.61 2.50
N GLY A 168 4.52 12.25 3.28
CA GLY A 168 3.76 11.61 4.34
C GLY A 168 2.30 12.05 4.31
N CYS A 169 1.38 11.09 4.42
CA CYS A 169 -0.06 11.33 4.36
C CYS A 169 -0.81 10.52 5.44
N PRO A 170 -2.04 10.90 5.81
CA PRO A 170 -2.89 10.03 6.61
C PRO A 170 -3.00 8.64 5.97
N ILE A 171 -2.92 7.59 6.78
CA ILE A 171 -2.90 6.19 6.33
C ILE A 171 -4.16 5.75 5.55
N ASP A 172 -5.27 6.45 5.70
CA ASP A 172 -6.51 6.23 4.93
C ASP A 172 -6.52 6.96 3.58
N THR A 173 -5.44 7.67 3.23
CA THR A 173 -5.30 8.34 1.93
C THR A 173 -5.20 7.30 0.81
N ALA A 174 -6.02 7.48 -0.23
CA ALA A 174 -5.85 6.80 -1.50
C ALA A 174 -5.11 7.71 -2.49
N LEU A 175 -4.16 7.12 -3.21
CA LEU A 175 -3.30 7.78 -4.20
C LEU A 175 -3.61 7.25 -5.61
N GLU A 176 -3.57 8.14 -6.58
CA GLU A 176 -3.70 7.84 -8.01
C GLU A 176 -2.36 8.16 -8.69
N LEU A 177 -1.63 7.11 -9.08
CA LEU A 177 -0.45 7.18 -9.93
C LEU A 177 -0.89 7.06 -11.40
N THR A 178 -0.59 8.07 -12.20
CA THR A 178 -0.86 8.08 -13.64
C THR A 178 0.45 8.05 -14.41
N LEU A 179 0.57 7.08 -15.32
CA LEU A 179 1.70 6.93 -16.25
C LEU A 179 1.29 7.47 -17.63
N GLY A 180 2.11 8.34 -18.20
CA GLY A 180 1.77 9.08 -19.41
C GLY A 180 0.89 10.28 -19.08
N GLN A 181 1.50 11.45 -19.03
CA GLN A 181 0.77 12.71 -18.94
C GLN A 181 0.43 13.21 -20.35
N ALA A 182 -0.79 13.70 -20.54
CA ALA A 182 -1.12 14.38 -21.79
C ALA A 182 -0.20 15.60 -21.96
N ALA A 183 0.44 15.69 -23.13
CA ALA A 183 1.23 16.86 -23.54
C ALA A 183 0.34 18.10 -23.70
#